data_AF-A0A9Q1CP72-F1
#
_entry.id   AF-A0A9Q1CP72-F1
#
_cell.length_a   1.000
_cell.length_b   1.000
_cell.length_c   1.000
_cell.angle_alpha   90.00
_cell.angle_beta   90.00
_cell.angle_gamma   90.00
#
_symmetry.space_group_name_H-M   'P 1'
#
loop_
_entity.id
_entity.type
_entity.pdbx_description
1 polymer ?
#
loop_
_entity_poly.entity_id
_entity_poly.type
_entity_poly.pdbx_seq_one_letter_code
_entity_poly.pdbx_strand_id
1 'polypeptide(L)'
;MSKTVANALTMVNKPEYESTIYFITMVNKFFDCMNVTTVMEWERKRNDDLPPYSDANDIRFKWLKEGFLDKWYKDVEQPGLTAKQEACRLSRPTMAGCHLIVNTFVDVATYLLSKDGVKYILSGKFNQDPVEELFSK
;
A
#
# COMPACT_ATOMS: atom_id res chain seq x y z
N MET A 1 8.08 6.06 3.58
CA MET A 1 8.59 6.09 2.18
C MET A 1 7.70 6.99 1.36
N SER A 2 8.25 7.92 0.59
CA SER A 2 7.45 8.97 -0.07
C SER A 2 7.74 9.05 -1.56
N LYS A 3 6.69 9.30 -2.36
CA LYS A 3 6.78 9.63 -3.78
C LYS A 3 7.74 10.80 -4.06
N THR A 4 7.85 11.77 -3.15
CA THR A 4 8.79 12.90 -3.29
C THR A 4 10.25 12.45 -3.26
N VAL A 5 10.58 11.48 -2.40
CA VAL A 5 11.93 10.90 -2.32
C VAL A 5 12.23 10.09 -3.58
N ALA A 6 11.27 9.29 -4.08
CA ALA A 6 11.42 8.59 -5.35
C ALA A 6 11.69 9.57 -6.50
N ASN A 7 10.92 10.65 -6.60
CA ASN A 7 11.13 11.69 -7.62
C ASN A 7 12.52 12.34 -7.51
N ALA A 8 12.97 12.67 -6.29
CA ALA A 8 14.29 13.23 -6.08
C ALA A 8 15.39 12.29 -6.55
N LEU A 9 15.30 10.99 -6.23
CA LEU A 9 16.26 9.98 -6.70
C LEU A 9 16.22 9.82 -8.22
N THR A 10 15.04 9.85 -8.84
CA THR A 10 14.89 9.85 -10.30
C THR A 10 15.59 11.05 -10.94
N MET A 11 15.52 12.24 -10.33
CA MET A 11 16.20 13.43 -10.83
C MET A 11 17.74 13.33 -10.75
N VAL A 12 18.28 12.57 -9.80
CA VAL A 12 19.71 12.29 -9.74
C VAL A 12 20.16 11.40 -10.92
N ASN A 13 19.22 10.68 -11.55
CA ASN A 13 19.40 9.92 -12.79
C ASN A 13 20.61 8.97 -12.77
N LYS A 14 20.73 8.20 -11.69
CA LYS A 14 21.74 7.16 -11.56
C LYS A 14 21.12 5.77 -11.61
N PRO A 15 21.64 4.83 -12.42
CA PRO A 15 21.13 3.46 -12.52
C PRO A 15 21.12 2.73 -11.17
N GLU A 16 22.07 3.03 -10.29
CA GLU A 16 22.19 2.41 -8.96
C GLU A 16 20.97 2.68 -8.05
N TYR A 17 20.12 3.66 -8.37
CA TYR A 17 18.91 3.99 -7.59
C TYR A 17 17.63 3.38 -8.15
N GLU A 18 17.65 2.74 -9.31
CA GLU A 18 16.42 2.25 -9.96
C GLU A 18 15.61 1.30 -9.07
N SER A 19 16.27 0.31 -8.46
CA SER A 19 15.61 -0.63 -7.56
C SER A 19 15.05 0.06 -6.30
N THR A 20 15.74 1.08 -5.78
CA THR A 20 15.27 1.85 -4.62
C THR A 20 14.07 2.73 -4.98
N ILE A 21 14.11 3.39 -6.14
CA ILE A 21 12.99 4.19 -6.67
C ILE A 21 11.76 3.30 -6.84
N TYR A 22 11.94 2.12 -7.43
CA TYR A 22 10.87 1.14 -7.60
C TYR A 22 10.28 0.70 -6.26
N PHE A 23 11.13 0.33 -5.30
CA PHE A 23 10.71 -0.06 -3.95
C PHE A 23 9.91 1.04 -3.24
N ILE A 24 10.43 2.28 -3.23
CA ILE A 24 9.75 3.42 -2.59
C ILE A 24 8.40 3.66 -3.25
N THR A 25 8.32 3.57 -4.58
CA THR A 25 7.08 3.78 -5.33
C THR A 25 6.03 2.71 -4.99
N MET A 26 6.43 1.43 -4.96
CA MET A 26 5.53 0.32 -4.64
C MET A 26 4.97 0.45 -3.22
N VAL A 27 5.83 0.69 -2.23
CA VAL A 27 5.37 0.78 -0.84
C VAL A 27 4.62 2.08 -0.55
N ASN A 28 4.98 3.20 -1.19
CA ASN A 28 4.20 4.43 -1.10
C ASN A 28 2.78 4.22 -1.62
N LYS A 29 2.63 3.62 -2.82
CA LYS A 29 1.31 3.35 -3.40
C LYS A 29 0.49 2.39 -2.55
N PHE A 30 1.11 1.33 -2.01
CA PHE A 30 0.44 0.43 -1.07
C PHE A 30 -0.07 1.19 0.16
N PHE A 31 0.77 2.02 0.77
CA PHE A 31 0.39 2.79 1.94
C PHE A 31 -0.75 3.77 1.62
N ASP A 32 -0.67 4.50 0.50
CA ASP A 32 -1.72 5.43 0.09
C ASP A 32 -3.07 4.69 -0.13
N CYS A 33 -3.07 3.54 -0.81
CA CYS A 33 -4.27 2.70 -0.96
C CYS A 33 -4.86 2.29 0.40
N MET A 34 -4.02 1.95 1.37
CA MET A 34 -4.44 1.44 2.68
C MET A 34 -4.74 2.54 3.72
N ASN A 35 -4.49 3.80 3.40
CA ASN A 35 -4.59 4.91 4.36
C ASN A 35 -5.41 6.11 3.84
N VAL A 36 -6.53 5.83 3.17
CA VAL A 36 -7.48 6.87 2.76
C VAL A 36 -8.28 7.34 3.97
N THR A 37 -8.00 8.56 4.44
CA THR A 37 -8.57 9.06 5.71
C THR A 37 -9.77 9.98 5.53
N THR A 38 -9.84 10.70 4.40
CA THR A 38 -10.91 11.68 4.12
C THR A 38 -11.30 11.65 2.65
N VAL A 39 -12.48 12.20 2.35
CA VAL A 39 -13.04 12.17 0.98
C VAL A 39 -12.39 13.15 0.00
N MET A 40 -11.71 14.19 0.49
CA MET A 40 -11.15 15.28 -0.33
C MET A 40 -9.61 15.28 -0.38
N GLU A 41 -8.94 14.43 0.39
CA GLU A 41 -7.48 14.47 0.51
C GLU A 41 -6.77 14.20 -0.83
N TRP A 42 -7.35 13.33 -1.65
CA TRP A 42 -6.82 12.98 -2.96
C TRP A 42 -6.76 14.18 -3.92
N GLU A 43 -7.77 15.06 -3.90
CA GLU A 43 -7.80 16.28 -4.73
C GLU A 43 -6.70 17.25 -4.29
N ARG A 44 -6.62 17.50 -2.98
CA ARG A 44 -5.61 18.42 -2.41
C ARG A 44 -4.19 17.93 -2.68
N LYS A 45 -3.95 16.62 -2.53
CA LYS A 45 -2.64 16.01 -2.74
C LYS A 45 -2.36 15.67 -4.21
N ARG A 46 -3.36 15.74 -5.09
CA ARG A 46 -3.30 15.30 -6.49
C ARG A 46 -2.75 13.87 -6.61
N ASN A 47 -3.34 12.96 -5.83
CA ASN A 47 -2.89 11.58 -5.74
C ASN A 47 -4.05 10.62 -5.99
N ASP A 48 -4.03 9.97 -7.15
CA ASP A 48 -5.07 9.05 -7.62
C ASP A 48 -5.14 7.74 -6.80
N ASP A 49 -4.18 7.49 -5.92
CA ASP A 49 -4.18 6.34 -5.02
C ASP A 49 -4.97 6.62 -3.71
N LEU A 50 -5.28 7.90 -3.43
CA LEU A 50 -5.97 8.35 -2.22
C LEU A 50 -7.50 8.60 -2.28
N PRO A 51 -8.23 8.47 -3.40
CA PRO A 51 -9.69 8.66 -3.36
C PRO A 51 -10.38 7.62 -2.47
N PRO A 52 -11.55 7.93 -1.88
CA PRO A 52 -12.39 6.91 -1.25
C PRO A 52 -12.69 5.76 -2.22
N TYR A 53 -12.76 4.54 -1.71
CA TYR A 53 -13.21 3.41 -2.52
C TYR A 53 -14.73 3.50 -2.65
N SER A 54 -15.24 3.73 -3.85
CA SER A 54 -16.68 3.86 -4.10
C SER A 54 -17.23 2.84 -5.11
N ASP A 55 -16.36 2.01 -5.67
CA ASP A 55 -16.71 0.97 -6.64
C ASP A 55 -16.09 -0.37 -6.21
N ALA A 56 -16.89 -1.44 -6.20
CA ALA A 56 -16.41 -2.79 -5.91
C ALA A 56 -15.39 -3.29 -6.97
N ASN A 57 -15.35 -2.67 -8.15
CA ASN A 57 -14.39 -2.97 -9.22
C ASN A 57 -13.23 -1.97 -9.28
N ASP A 58 -12.98 -1.21 -8.21
CA ASP A 58 -11.88 -0.24 -8.15
C ASP A 58 -10.55 -0.88 -8.58
N ILE A 59 -9.87 -0.26 -9.55
CA ILE A 59 -8.62 -0.77 -10.13
C ILE A 59 -7.52 -0.94 -9.08
N ARG A 60 -7.58 -0.21 -7.97
CA ARG A 60 -6.64 -0.34 -6.86
C ARG A 60 -6.78 -1.68 -6.16
N PHE A 61 -7.96 -2.28 -6.10
CA PHE A 61 -8.11 -3.65 -5.56
C PHE A 61 -7.33 -4.66 -6.40
N LYS A 62 -7.44 -4.56 -7.73
CA LYS A 62 -6.65 -5.37 -8.65
C LYS A 62 -5.16 -5.12 -8.48
N TRP A 63 -4.75 -3.85 -8.38
CA TRP A 63 -3.34 -3.52 -8.16
C TRP A 63 -2.80 -4.07 -6.83
N LEU A 64 -3.56 -4.01 -5.75
CA LEU A 64 -3.17 -4.56 -4.44
C LEU A 64 -2.95 -6.08 -4.51
N LYS A 65 -3.88 -6.83 -5.14
CA LYS A 65 -3.74 -8.29 -5.28
C LYS A 65 -2.65 -8.66 -6.29
N GLU A 66 -2.75 -8.18 -7.52
CA GLU A 66 -1.90 -8.65 -8.62
C GLU A 66 -0.56 -7.91 -8.70
N GLY A 67 -0.60 -6.58 -8.57
CA GLY A 67 0.59 -5.73 -8.72
C GLY A 67 1.50 -5.78 -7.50
N PHE A 68 0.92 -5.69 -6.30
CA PHE A 68 1.66 -5.63 -5.05
C PHE A 68 1.94 -7.03 -4.49
N LEU A 69 0.91 -7.85 -4.22
CA LEU A 69 1.14 -9.21 -3.68
C LEU A 69 1.71 -10.19 -4.73
N ASP A 70 1.04 -10.37 -5.87
CA ASP A 70 1.44 -11.46 -6.77
C ASP A 70 2.74 -11.19 -7.51
N LYS A 71 2.97 -9.95 -7.92
CA LYS A 71 4.17 -9.59 -8.67
C LYS A 71 5.30 -9.17 -7.74
N TRP A 72 5.15 -8.02 -7.07
CA TRP A 72 6.26 -7.45 -6.31
C TRP A 72 6.66 -8.29 -5.10
N TYR A 73 5.71 -8.79 -4.31
CA TYR A 73 6.06 -9.61 -3.14
C TYR A 73 6.76 -10.92 -3.52
N LYS A 74 6.30 -11.61 -4.57
CA LYS A 74 6.98 -12.83 -5.04
C LYS A 74 8.40 -12.55 -5.53
N ASP A 75 8.63 -11.38 -6.13
CA ASP A 75 9.97 -10.95 -6.52
C ASP A 75 10.88 -10.70 -5.30
N VAL A 76 10.32 -10.26 -4.16
CA VAL A 76 11.06 -10.06 -2.91
C VAL A 76 11.33 -11.38 -2.16
N GLU A 77 10.51 -12.41 -2.39
CA GLU A 77 10.68 -13.74 -1.77
C GLU A 77 11.60 -14.70 -2.54
N GLN A 78 12.27 -14.24 -3.59
CA GLN A 78 13.12 -15.10 -4.43
C GLN A 78 14.24 -15.80 -3.62
N PRO A 79 14.48 -17.10 -3.88
CA PRO A 79 15.56 -17.84 -3.23
C PRO A 79 16.94 -17.42 -3.76
N GLY A 80 18.00 -17.76 -3.02
CA GLY A 80 19.39 -17.54 -3.47
C GLY A 80 19.97 -16.16 -3.15
N LEU A 81 19.38 -15.44 -2.19
CA LEU A 81 19.91 -14.18 -1.69
C LEU A 81 21.24 -14.38 -0.93
N THR A 82 22.15 -13.42 -1.07
CA THR A 82 23.35 -13.35 -0.22
C THR A 82 22.95 -13.04 1.22
N ALA A 83 23.82 -13.36 2.19
CA ALA A 83 23.56 -13.07 3.61
C ALA A 83 23.24 -11.57 3.87
N LYS A 84 23.89 -10.66 3.11
CA LYS A 84 23.61 -9.22 3.19
C LYS A 84 22.21 -8.87 2.66
N GLN A 85 21.79 -9.46 1.55
CA GLN A 85 20.46 -9.25 0.98
C GLN A 85 19.37 -9.84 1.87
N GLU A 86 19.61 -11.03 2.44
CA GLU A 86 18.71 -11.68 3.38
C GLU A 86 18.48 -10.81 4.63
N ALA A 87 19.54 -10.15 5.13
CA ALA A 87 19.44 -9.20 6.23
C ALA A 87 18.66 -7.91 5.88
N CYS A 88 18.55 -7.57 4.61
CA CYS A 88 17.77 -6.42 4.12
C CYS A 88 16.32 -6.80 3.74
N ARG A 89 15.92 -8.07 3.86
CA ARG A 89 14.57 -8.52 3.53
C ARG A 89 13.58 -8.17 4.64
N LEU A 90 12.32 -7.98 4.27
CA LEU A 90 11.23 -7.90 5.24
C LEU A 90 11.13 -9.21 6.04
N SER A 91 10.78 -9.08 7.32
CA SER A 91 10.61 -10.25 8.18
C SER A 91 9.45 -11.13 7.70
N ARG A 92 9.54 -12.45 7.89
CA ARG A 92 8.44 -13.37 7.56
C ARG A 92 7.10 -12.96 8.20
N PRO A 93 7.03 -12.56 9.49
CA PRO A 93 5.80 -12.05 10.08
C PRO A 93 5.25 -10.81 9.36
N THR A 94 6.11 -9.85 8.99
CA THR A 94 5.69 -8.66 8.24
C THR A 94 5.11 -9.04 6.88
N MET A 95 5.75 -9.96 6.17
CA MET A 95 5.27 -10.42 4.85
C MET A 95 3.92 -11.14 4.97
N ALA A 96 3.77 -12.03 5.95
CA ALA A 96 2.50 -12.71 6.22
C ALA A 96 1.39 -11.71 6.59
N GLY A 97 1.71 -10.69 7.40
CA GLY A 97 0.79 -9.62 7.75
C GLY A 97 0.30 -8.84 6.54
N CYS A 98 1.19 -8.47 5.62
CA CYS A 98 0.81 -7.77 4.40
C CYS A 98 -0.09 -8.61 3.48
N HIS A 99 0.20 -9.90 3.32
CA HIS A 99 -0.68 -10.83 2.60
C HIS A 99 -2.07 -10.90 3.21
N LEU A 100 -2.14 -11.02 4.55
CA LEU A 100 -3.41 -11.09 5.26
C LEU A 100 -4.20 -9.78 5.08
N ILE A 101 -3.56 -8.64 5.33
CA ILE A 101 -4.22 -7.32 5.29
C ILE A 101 -4.75 -7.02 3.89
N VAL A 102 -3.97 -7.25 2.84
CA VAL A 102 -4.42 -6.94 1.47
C VAL A 102 -5.62 -7.82 1.08
N ASN A 103 -5.55 -9.13 1.32
CA ASN A 103 -6.66 -10.01 0.95
C ASN A 103 -7.92 -9.69 1.75
N THR A 104 -7.79 -9.57 3.07
CA THR A 104 -8.94 -9.26 3.94
C THR A 104 -9.53 -7.88 3.65
N PHE A 105 -8.70 -6.85 3.41
CA PHE A 105 -9.20 -5.53 3.06
C PHE A 105 -9.98 -5.55 1.76
N VAL A 106 -9.45 -6.16 0.70
CA VAL A 106 -10.16 -6.23 -0.60
C VAL A 106 -11.48 -6.97 -0.43
N ASP A 107 -11.49 -8.11 0.25
CA ASP A 107 -12.70 -8.92 0.42
C ASP A 107 -13.76 -8.19 1.25
N VAL A 108 -13.37 -7.54 2.36
CA VAL A 108 -14.28 -6.75 3.19
C VAL A 108 -14.77 -5.51 2.45
N ALA A 109 -13.88 -4.79 1.77
CA ALA A 109 -14.23 -3.55 1.08
C ALA A 109 -15.20 -3.81 -0.08
N THR A 110 -14.92 -4.81 -0.91
CA THR A 110 -15.81 -5.20 -2.01
C THR A 110 -17.16 -5.70 -1.50
N TYR A 111 -17.18 -6.50 -0.43
CA TYR A 111 -18.43 -6.93 0.22
C TYR A 111 -19.24 -5.74 0.73
N LEU A 112 -18.62 -4.80 1.45
CA LEU A 112 -19.31 -3.63 1.99
C LEU A 112 -19.85 -2.73 0.87
N LEU A 113 -19.08 -2.50 -0.20
CA LEU A 113 -19.53 -1.71 -1.37
C LEU A 113 -20.66 -2.38 -2.14
N SER A 114 -20.85 -3.70 -2.01
CA SER A 114 -22.01 -4.40 -2.58
C SER A 114 -23.31 -4.20 -1.81
N LYS A 115 -23.27 -3.55 -0.63
CA LYS A 115 -24.45 -3.35 0.22
C LYS A 115 -25.14 -2.02 -0.06
N ASP A 116 -26.47 -2.09 -0.11
CA ASP A 116 -27.30 -0.90 -0.20
C ASP A 116 -27.01 0.04 0.98
N GLY A 117 -26.75 1.31 0.66
CA GLY A 117 -26.46 2.36 1.65
C GLY A 117 -24.97 2.63 1.91
N VAL A 118 -24.06 1.76 1.48
CA VAL A 118 -22.62 2.02 1.57
C VAL A 118 -22.16 2.78 0.32
N LYS A 119 -21.91 4.09 0.46
CA LYS A 119 -21.50 4.95 -0.66
C LYS A 119 -20.00 4.87 -0.97
N TYR A 120 -19.19 4.71 0.06
CA TYR A 120 -17.75 4.65 -0.06
C TYR A 120 -17.11 4.04 1.20
N ILE A 121 -15.84 3.71 1.09
CA ILE A 121 -15.00 3.18 2.16
C ILE A 121 -13.73 4.03 2.28
N LEU A 122 -13.36 4.31 3.52
CA LEU A 122 -12.11 4.98 3.89
C LEU A 122 -11.19 3.93 4.51
N SER A 123 -10.15 3.52 3.78
CA SER A 123 -9.23 2.45 4.23
C SER A 123 -8.47 2.83 5.51
N GLY A 124 -8.23 4.12 5.75
CA GLY A 124 -7.64 4.62 7.00
C GLY A 124 -8.54 4.50 8.24
N LYS A 125 -9.73 3.89 8.12
CA LYS A 125 -10.57 3.50 9.26
C LYS A 125 -10.35 2.03 9.69
N PHE A 126 -9.51 1.29 8.97
CA PHE A 126 -9.16 -0.12 9.24
C PHE A 126 -7.76 -0.23 9.87
N ASN A 127 -7.41 0.70 10.76
CA ASN A 127 -6.15 0.70 11.48
C ASN A 127 -6.37 0.94 12.99
N GLN A 128 -5.30 0.83 13.76
CA GLN A 128 -5.33 1.00 15.22
C GLN A 128 -4.91 2.40 15.67
N ASP A 129 -4.60 3.32 14.73
CA ASP A 129 -4.14 4.69 15.03
C ASP A 129 -5.04 5.42 16.05
N PRO A 130 -6.39 5.36 16.00
CA PRO A 130 -7.23 6.02 17.00
C PRO A 130 -7.07 5.46 18.41
N VAL A 131 -6.78 4.16 18.52
CA VAL A 131 -6.54 3.48 19.81
C VAL A 131 -5.15 3.87 20.33
N GLU A 132 -4.15 3.94 19.46
CA GLU A 132 -2.80 4.40 19.82
C GLU A 132 -2.80 5.87 20.26
N GLU A 133 -3.60 6.73 19.60
CA GLU A 133 -3.77 8.13 20.00
C GLU A 133 -4.39 8.25 21.39
N LEU A 134 -5.30 7.36 21.76
CA LEU A 134 -5.90 7.32 23.09
C LEU A 134 -4.86 6.99 24.17
N PHE A 135 -3.97 6.02 23.92
CA PHE A 135 -2.91 5.62 24.87
C PHE A 135 -1.72 6.59 24.91
N SER A 136 -1.65 7.52 23.97
CA SER A 136 -0.62 8.57 23.93
C SER A 136 -1.00 9.81 24.75
N LYS A 137 -2.21 9.86 25.29
CA LYS A 137 -2.72 10.89 26.21
C LYS A 137 -2.60 10.42 27.66
#